data_AF-A0A1Y4F9H8-F1
#
_entry.id   AF-A0A1Y4F9H8-F1
#
_cell.length_a   1.000
_cell.length_b   1.000
_cell.length_c   1.000
_cell.angle_alpha   90.00
_cell.angle_beta   90.00
_cell.angle_gamma   90.00
#
_symmetry.space_group_name_H-M   'P 1'
#
loop_
_entity.id
_entity.type
_entity.pdbx_description
1 polymer ?
#
loop_
_entity_poly.entity_id
_entity_poly.type
_entity_poly.pdbx_seq_one_letter_code
_entity_poly.pdbx_strand_id
1 'polypeptide(L)'
;MTKQKKGFLVFLCSLIPGAGELYMGFFQKGLSIMILFWSIFALCSATGMGWSLMFLPILWFYSFFDVHNLKSLSEEEFYSMQDAPILYMNTFITDKRSFLKKYRYAVAVFFIIFGICLLWQSFSGILLNLLPPAIAAILKRITYYLPQAFFSVLLIGAGICLILGKRKELNEDEDA
;
A
#
# COMPACT_ATOMS: atom_id res chain seq x y z
N MET A 1 -18.32 -14.49 -13.83
CA MET A 1 -17.62 -15.40 -14.74
C MET A 1 -16.50 -14.61 -15.42
N THR A 2 -15.27 -15.12 -15.36
CA THR A 2 -14.14 -14.60 -16.14
C THR A 2 -14.46 -14.75 -17.62
N LYS A 3 -14.08 -13.76 -18.45
CA LYS A 3 -14.27 -13.83 -19.91
C LYS A 3 -13.15 -13.09 -20.60
N GLN A 4 -12.53 -13.73 -21.59
CA GLN A 4 -11.54 -13.07 -22.44
C GLN A 4 -12.18 -11.90 -23.21
N LYS A 5 -11.54 -10.73 -23.20
CA LYS A 5 -12.10 -9.48 -23.76
C LYS A 5 -11.25 -8.95 -24.92
N LYS A 6 -11.82 -7.98 -25.65
CA LYS A 6 -11.19 -7.37 -26.82
C LYS A 6 -9.83 -6.73 -26.50
N GLY A 7 -8.88 -7.02 -27.38
CA GLY A 7 -7.67 -6.28 -27.73
C GLY A 7 -7.40 -4.98 -26.97
N PHE A 8 -8.00 -3.93 -27.51
CA PHE A 8 -7.72 -2.53 -27.20
C PHE A 8 -8.20 -2.09 -25.81
N LEU A 9 -9.39 -2.53 -25.40
CA LEU A 9 -9.92 -2.18 -24.07
C LEU A 9 -9.10 -2.84 -22.96
N VAL A 10 -8.62 -4.07 -23.17
CA VAL A 10 -7.68 -4.72 -22.24
C VAL A 10 -6.39 -3.90 -22.09
N PHE A 11 -5.83 -3.41 -23.19
CA PHE A 11 -4.67 -2.53 -23.15
C PHE A 11 -4.95 -1.24 -22.38
N LEU A 12 -6.05 -0.53 -22.67
CA LEU A 12 -6.40 0.69 -21.94
C LEU A 12 -6.61 0.44 -20.44
N CYS A 13 -7.31 -0.64 -20.08
CA CYS A 13 -7.50 -1.01 -18.68
C CYS A 13 -6.18 -1.39 -18.00
N SER A 14 -5.24 -2.04 -18.70
CA SER A 14 -3.92 -2.42 -18.14
C SER A 14 -3.03 -1.23 -17.75
N LEU A 15 -3.33 -0.02 -18.24
CA LEU A 15 -2.60 1.19 -17.85
C LEU A 15 -2.89 1.59 -16.38
N ILE A 16 -3.97 1.09 -15.80
CA ILE A 16 -4.32 1.27 -14.39
C ILE A 16 -4.07 -0.07 -13.68
N PRO A 17 -3.16 -0.14 -12.68
CA PRO A 17 -2.86 -1.38 -11.96
C PRO A 17 -4.14 -2.04 -11.43
N GLY A 18 -4.37 -3.31 -11.79
CA GLY A 18 -5.51 -4.11 -11.37
C GLY A 18 -6.78 -3.94 -12.22
N ALA A 19 -6.89 -2.87 -13.02
CA ALA A 19 -8.11 -2.61 -13.78
C ALA A 19 -8.26 -3.53 -15.01
N GLY A 20 -7.15 -3.99 -15.61
CA GLY A 20 -7.19 -4.96 -16.72
C GLY A 20 -7.68 -6.34 -16.25
N GLU A 21 -7.24 -6.77 -15.09
CA GLU A 21 -7.65 -8.01 -14.41
C GLU A 21 -9.15 -7.94 -14.08
N LEU A 22 -9.61 -6.82 -13.50
CA LEU A 22 -11.04 -6.57 -13.27
C LEU A 22 -11.85 -6.61 -14.57
N TYR A 23 -11.34 -6.01 -15.66
CA TYR A 23 -12.02 -5.98 -16.95
C TYR A 23 -12.21 -7.39 -17.56
N MET A 24 -11.25 -8.29 -17.34
CA MET A 24 -11.33 -9.71 -17.76
C MET A 24 -12.09 -10.60 -16.77
N GLY A 25 -12.56 -10.04 -15.65
CA GLY A 25 -13.40 -10.71 -14.66
C GLY A 25 -12.66 -11.37 -13.51
N PHE A 26 -11.34 -11.14 -13.38
CA PHE A 26 -10.53 -11.54 -12.21
C PHE A 26 -10.67 -10.49 -11.11
N PHE A 27 -11.78 -10.55 -10.37
CA PHE A 27 -12.16 -9.54 -9.39
C PHE A 27 -11.23 -9.52 -8.18
N GLN A 28 -10.95 -10.70 -7.60
CA GLN A 28 -10.10 -10.80 -6.41
C GLN A 28 -8.66 -10.41 -6.73
N LYS A 29 -8.14 -10.86 -7.87
CA LYS A 29 -6.80 -10.52 -8.34
C LYS A 29 -6.66 -9.02 -8.60
N GLY A 30 -7.55 -8.46 -9.43
CA GLY A 30 -7.50 -7.05 -9.81
C GLY A 30 -7.70 -6.08 -8.64
N LEU A 31 -8.67 -6.37 -7.75
CA LEU A 31 -8.89 -5.55 -6.56
C LEU A 31 -7.70 -5.62 -5.60
N SER A 32 -7.07 -6.79 -5.44
CA SER A 32 -5.86 -6.94 -4.61
C SER A 32 -4.71 -6.06 -5.11
N ILE A 33 -4.46 -6.03 -6.42
CA ILE A 33 -3.46 -5.14 -7.03
C ILE A 33 -3.81 -3.68 -6.79
N MET A 34 -5.05 -3.28 -7.08
CA MET A 34 -5.50 -1.89 -6.92
C MET A 34 -5.30 -1.41 -5.48
N ILE A 35 -5.77 -2.18 -4.49
CA ILE A 35 -5.64 -1.82 -3.08
C ILE A 35 -4.17 -1.71 -2.70
N LEU A 36 -3.32 -2.64 -3.12
CA LEU A 36 -1.89 -2.60 -2.81
C LEU A 36 -1.22 -1.36 -3.42
N PHE A 37 -1.44 -1.10 -4.71
CA PHE A 37 -0.86 0.03 -5.42
C PHE A 37 -1.25 1.36 -4.79
N TRP A 38 -2.55 1.59 -4.60
CA TRP A 38 -3.05 2.84 -4.04
C TRP A 38 -2.72 3.00 -2.56
N SER A 39 -2.61 1.92 -1.79
CA SER A 39 -2.17 1.98 -0.40
C SER A 39 -0.71 2.40 -0.29
N ILE A 40 0.18 1.83 -1.10
CA ILE A 40 1.60 2.23 -1.14
C ILE A 40 1.71 3.69 -1.58
N PHE A 41 1.00 4.08 -2.64
CA PHE A 41 0.99 5.46 -3.13
C PHE A 41 0.54 6.44 -2.04
N ALA A 42 -0.58 6.15 -1.37
CA ALA A 42 -1.13 6.99 -0.31
C ALA A 42 -0.19 7.11 0.88
N LEU A 43 0.40 5.99 1.34
CA LEU A 43 1.37 5.97 2.43
C LEU A 43 2.62 6.77 2.07
N CYS A 44 3.22 6.55 0.89
CA CYS A 44 4.42 7.29 0.48
C CYS A 44 4.13 8.79 0.33
N SER A 45 2.96 9.16 -0.19
CA SER A 45 2.54 10.56 -0.36
C SER A 45 2.29 11.25 0.99
N ALA A 46 1.63 10.58 1.93
CA ALA A 46 1.30 11.14 3.23
C ALA A 46 2.50 11.22 4.18
N THR A 47 3.48 10.33 4.05
CA THR A 47 4.68 10.30 4.89
C THR A 47 5.82 11.19 4.40
N GLY A 48 5.68 11.80 3.23
CA GLY A 48 6.76 12.55 2.57
C GLY A 48 7.89 11.65 2.03
N MET A 49 7.71 10.32 2.05
CA MET A 49 8.64 9.35 1.47
C MET A 49 8.46 9.23 -0.05
N GLY A 50 8.46 10.38 -0.75
CA GLY A 50 8.23 10.43 -2.19
C GLY A 50 9.22 9.59 -3.00
N TRP A 51 10.45 9.41 -2.50
CA TRP A 51 11.46 8.56 -3.16
C TRP A 51 10.99 7.11 -3.31
N SER A 52 10.25 6.57 -2.33
CA SER A 52 9.75 5.18 -2.37
C SER A 52 8.74 4.94 -3.50
N LEU A 53 8.14 6.00 -4.06
CA LEU A 53 7.28 5.89 -5.24
C LEU A 53 8.03 5.37 -6.47
N MET A 54 9.37 5.42 -6.51
CA MET A 54 10.18 4.86 -7.59
C MET A 54 9.99 3.36 -7.80
N PHE A 55 9.46 2.64 -6.80
CA PHE A 55 9.18 1.21 -6.87
C PHE A 55 7.78 0.88 -7.36
N LEU A 56 6.83 1.83 -7.36
CA LEU A 56 5.47 1.62 -7.89
C LEU A 56 5.44 1.16 -9.35
N PRO A 57 6.33 1.63 -10.25
CA PRO A 57 6.45 1.08 -11.59
C PRO A 57 6.62 -0.44 -11.63
N ILE A 58 7.27 -1.06 -10.65
CA ILE A 58 7.44 -2.53 -10.59
C ILE A 58 6.08 -3.21 -10.44
N LEU A 59 5.24 -2.72 -9.52
CA LEU A 59 3.89 -3.25 -9.31
C LEU A 59 2.97 -2.96 -10.50
N TRP A 60 3.12 -1.79 -11.12
CA TRP A 60 2.42 -1.45 -12.36
C TRP A 60 2.80 -2.40 -13.51
N PHE A 61 4.10 -2.63 -13.75
CA PHE A 61 4.59 -3.55 -14.77
C PHE A 61 4.10 -4.98 -14.52
N TYR A 62 4.13 -5.44 -13.27
CA TYR A 62 3.56 -6.73 -12.91
C TYR A 62 2.10 -6.86 -13.38
N SER A 63 1.25 -5.90 -13.03
CA SER A 63 -0.16 -5.91 -13.42
C SER A 63 -0.33 -5.79 -14.93
N PHE A 64 0.43 -4.88 -15.56
CA PHE A 64 0.41 -4.68 -17.01
C PHE A 64 0.74 -5.98 -17.75
N PHE A 65 1.83 -6.64 -17.40
CA PHE A 65 2.24 -7.89 -18.04
C PHE A 65 1.31 -9.05 -17.70
N ASP A 66 0.79 -9.12 -16.48
CA ASP A 66 -0.15 -10.16 -16.07
C ASP A 66 -1.43 -10.13 -16.91
N VAL A 67 -2.00 -8.95 -17.14
CA VAL A 67 -3.17 -8.75 -18.01
C VAL A 67 -2.89 -9.20 -19.44
N HIS A 68 -1.71 -8.88 -19.97
CA HIS A 68 -1.35 -9.29 -21.33
C HIS A 68 -1.07 -10.80 -21.43
N ASN A 69 -0.49 -11.39 -20.39
CA ASN A 69 -0.29 -12.83 -20.28
C ASN A 69 -1.63 -13.56 -20.22
N LEU A 70 -2.55 -13.15 -19.35
CA LEU A 70 -3.91 -13.70 -19.26
C LEU A 70 -4.61 -13.64 -20.61
N LYS A 71 -4.45 -12.54 -21.35
CA LYS A 71 -5.05 -12.39 -22.67
C LYS A 71 -4.39 -13.27 -23.74
N SER A 72 -3.10 -13.60 -23.62
CA SER A 72 -2.41 -14.48 -24.58
C SER A 72 -2.70 -15.97 -24.41
N LEU A 73 -3.32 -16.37 -23.29
CA LEU A 73 -3.73 -17.76 -23.06
C LEU A 73 -4.79 -18.22 -24.05
N SER A 74 -4.81 -19.52 -24.31
CA SER A 74 -5.96 -20.15 -24.97
C SER A 74 -7.23 -20.00 -24.12
N GLU A 75 -8.42 -20.12 -24.72
CA GLU A 75 -9.67 -20.01 -23.96
C GLU A 75 -9.74 -21.04 -22.83
N GLU A 76 -9.32 -22.29 -23.09
CA GLU A 76 -9.31 -23.36 -22.09
C GLU A 76 -8.40 -23.05 -20.90
N GLU A 77 -7.17 -22.59 -21.18
CA GLU A 77 -6.23 -22.13 -20.14
C GLU A 77 -6.77 -20.90 -19.39
N PHE A 78 -7.40 -19.97 -20.10
CA PHE A 78 -7.97 -18.77 -19.49
C PHE A 78 -9.09 -19.11 -18.50
N TYR A 79 -9.97 -20.05 -18.84
CA TYR A 79 -11.06 -20.48 -17.96
C TYR A 79 -10.57 -21.36 -16.81
N SER A 80 -9.41 -22.02 -16.93
CA SER A 80 -8.80 -22.79 -15.84
C SER A 80 -8.05 -21.91 -14.83
N MET A 81 -7.71 -20.67 -15.20
CA MET A 81 -7.12 -19.70 -14.26
C MET A 81 -8.10 -19.35 -13.13
N GLN A 82 -7.66 -19.56 -11.89
CA GLN A 82 -8.42 -19.22 -10.70
C GLN A 82 -8.33 -17.72 -10.38
N ASP A 83 -9.46 -17.10 -10.05
CA ASP A 83 -9.49 -15.74 -9.50
C ASP A 83 -9.09 -15.75 -8.03
N ALA A 84 -7.78 -15.82 -7.80
CA ALA A 84 -7.16 -15.74 -6.48
C ALA A 84 -6.53 -14.35 -6.26
N PRO A 85 -6.61 -13.79 -5.04
CA PRO A 85 -5.93 -12.56 -4.71
C PRO A 85 -4.42 -12.84 -4.62
N ILE A 86 -3.60 -11.89 -5.07
CA ILE A 86 -2.14 -12.06 -5.18
C ILE A 86 -1.48 -12.05 -3.83
N LEU A 87 -1.93 -11.14 -2.98
CA LEU A 87 -1.80 -11.32 -1.56
C LEU A 87 -2.87 -12.35 -1.20
N TYR A 88 -2.52 -13.42 -0.49
CA TYR A 88 -3.49 -14.30 0.17
C TYR A 88 -4.24 -13.49 1.24
N MET A 89 -5.08 -12.57 0.78
CA MET A 89 -5.89 -11.68 1.57
C MET A 89 -6.96 -12.49 2.29
N ASN A 90 -7.24 -13.73 1.84
CA ASN A 90 -8.07 -14.68 2.56
C ASN A 90 -7.46 -15.08 3.91
N THR A 91 -6.13 -15.15 4.04
CA THR A 91 -5.47 -15.34 5.34
C THR A 91 -5.55 -14.06 6.18
N PHE A 92 -5.29 -12.89 5.59
CA PHE A 92 -5.36 -11.59 6.29
C PHE A 92 -6.79 -11.18 6.71
N ILE A 93 -7.81 -11.55 5.93
CA ILE A 93 -9.23 -11.17 6.14
C ILE A 93 -9.98 -12.22 6.94
N THR A 94 -9.73 -13.51 6.77
CA THR A 94 -10.37 -14.53 7.63
C THR A 94 -9.82 -14.48 9.05
N ASP A 95 -8.54 -14.13 9.20
CA ASP A 95 -7.93 -13.85 10.50
C ASP A 95 -8.26 -12.44 11.04
N LYS A 96 -9.09 -11.62 10.34
CA LYS A 96 -9.46 -10.26 10.78
C LYS A 96 -10.00 -10.23 12.19
N ARG A 97 -10.82 -11.20 12.62
CA ARG A 97 -11.40 -11.13 13.98
C ARG A 97 -10.35 -11.32 15.07
N SER A 98 -9.29 -12.09 14.81
CA SER A 98 -8.21 -12.32 15.77
C SER A 98 -7.15 -11.20 15.65
N PHE A 99 -6.71 -10.87 14.43
CA PHE A 99 -5.75 -9.79 14.17
C PHE A 99 -6.32 -8.40 14.52
N LEU A 100 -7.55 -8.05 14.10
CA LEU A 100 -8.14 -6.76 14.48
C LEU A 100 -8.39 -6.65 15.97
N LYS A 101 -8.57 -7.75 16.72
CA LYS A 101 -8.64 -7.70 18.19
C LYS A 101 -7.26 -7.45 18.79
N LYS A 102 -6.23 -8.19 18.33
CA LYS A 102 -4.84 -8.09 18.81
C LYS A 102 -4.21 -6.74 18.49
N TYR A 103 -4.44 -6.22 17.29
CA TYR A 103 -3.86 -4.98 16.80
C TYR A 103 -4.86 -3.81 16.79
N ARG A 104 -6.08 -3.96 17.35
CA ARG A 104 -7.10 -2.88 17.38
C ARG A 104 -6.54 -1.57 17.88
N TYR A 105 -5.83 -1.68 19.00
CA TYR A 105 -5.24 -0.54 19.68
C TYR A 105 -4.14 0.07 18.82
N ALA A 106 -3.25 -0.75 18.26
CA ALA A 106 -2.18 -0.28 17.37
C ALA A 106 -2.73 0.42 16.11
N VAL A 107 -3.75 -0.14 15.47
CA VAL A 107 -4.42 0.45 14.30
C VAL A 107 -5.11 1.77 14.68
N ALA A 108 -5.81 1.82 15.82
CA ALA A 108 -6.44 3.05 16.30
C ALA A 108 -5.41 4.14 16.61
N VAL A 109 -4.33 3.80 17.32
CA VAL A 109 -3.20 4.72 17.61
C VAL A 109 -2.57 5.21 16.31
N PHE A 110 -2.33 4.32 15.35
CA PHE A 110 -1.85 4.70 14.02
C PHE A 110 -2.77 5.72 13.34
N PHE A 111 -4.08 5.47 13.29
CA PHE A 111 -5.03 6.41 12.68
C PHE A 111 -5.14 7.75 13.41
N ILE A 112 -5.04 7.76 14.75
CA ILE A 112 -5.03 8.99 15.54
C ILE A 112 -3.78 9.82 15.22
N ILE A 113 -2.61 9.19 15.25
CA ILE A 113 -1.33 9.84 14.93
C ILE A 113 -1.34 10.33 13.48
N PHE A 114 -1.80 9.49 12.55
CA PHE A 114 -1.95 9.85 11.14
C PHE A 114 -2.86 11.06 10.96
N GLY A 115 -4.01 11.09 11.65
CA GLY A 115 -4.92 12.24 11.68
C GLY A 115 -4.26 13.51 12.22
N ILE A 116 -3.48 13.41 13.30
CA ILE A 116 -2.72 14.53 13.87
C ILE A 116 -1.69 15.05 12.85
N CYS A 117 -0.98 14.17 12.14
CA CYS A 117 -0.03 14.57 11.09
C CYS A 117 -0.72 15.33 9.94
N LEU A 118 -1.89 14.87 9.50
CA LEU A 118 -2.66 15.56 8.46
C LEU A 118 -3.18 16.93 8.92
N LEU A 119 -3.69 17.00 10.15
CA LEU A 119 -4.11 18.26 10.77
C LEU A 119 -2.93 19.22 10.92
N TRP A 120 -1.76 18.72 11.32
CA TRP A 120 -0.53 19.52 11.45
C TRP A 120 -0.13 20.16 10.12
N GLN A 121 -0.20 19.41 9.02
CA GLN A 121 0.09 19.95 7.68
C GLN A 121 -0.89 21.04 7.26
N SER A 122 -2.16 20.90 7.65
CA SER A 122 -3.22 21.86 7.31
C SER A 122 -3.12 23.14 8.17
N PHE A 123 -2.93 22.98 9.48
CA PHE A 123 -2.76 24.06 10.44
C PHE A 123 -1.52 24.88 10.15
N SER A 124 -0.39 24.22 9.88
CA SER A 124 0.86 24.90 9.57
C SER A 124 0.82 25.70 8.28
N GLY A 125 0.11 25.24 7.25
CA GLY A 125 -0.11 26.02 6.04
C GLY A 125 -0.80 27.35 6.33
N ILE A 126 -1.83 27.34 7.17
CA ILE A 126 -2.55 28.56 7.58
C ILE A 126 -1.66 29.46 8.45
N LEU A 127 -1.00 28.88 9.45
CA LEU A 127 -0.14 29.63 10.38
C LEU A 127 1.01 30.32 9.65
N LEU A 128 1.70 29.62 8.73
CA LEU A 128 2.85 30.16 8.00
C LEU A 128 2.48 31.33 7.08
N ASN A 129 1.24 31.39 6.57
CA ASN A 129 0.76 32.51 5.76
C ASN A 129 0.55 33.78 6.59
N LEU A 130 0.43 33.67 7.91
CA LEU A 130 0.28 34.80 8.83
C LEU A 130 1.63 35.37 9.29
N LEU A 131 2.73 34.62 9.10
CA LEU A 131 4.06 35.02 9.54
C LEU A 131 4.84 35.78 8.45
N PRO A 132 5.81 36.64 8.84
CA PRO A 132 6.72 37.29 7.90
C PRO A 132 7.50 36.26 7.06
N PRO A 133 7.78 36.54 5.76
CA PRO A 133 8.37 35.57 4.83
C PRO A 133 9.68 34.93 5.30
N ALA A 134 10.55 35.71 5.97
CA ALA A 134 11.83 35.21 6.47
C ALA A 134 11.67 34.13 7.56
N ILE A 135 10.72 34.33 8.49
CA ILE A 135 10.45 33.39 9.58
C ILE A 135 9.63 32.20 9.05
N ALA A 136 8.67 32.46 8.17
CA ALA A 136 7.86 31.44 7.53
C ALA A 136 8.72 30.45 6.72
N ALA A 137 9.78 30.90 6.04
CA ALA A 137 10.67 30.02 5.28
C ALA A 137 11.41 29.00 6.17
N ILE A 138 11.91 29.45 7.33
CA ILE A 138 12.61 28.60 8.31
C ILE A 138 11.64 27.59 8.90
N LEU A 139 10.48 28.06 9.36
CA LEU A 139 9.47 27.21 9.97
C LEU A 139 8.90 26.20 8.95
N LYS A 140 8.66 26.60 7.70
CA LYS A 140 8.15 25.70 6.66
C LYS A 140 9.04 24.46 6.47
N ARG A 141 10.37 24.60 6.56
CA ARG A 141 11.28 23.44 6.53
C ARG A 141 11.05 22.52 7.72
N ILE A 142 11.04 23.07 8.93
CA ILE A 142 10.84 22.28 10.16
C ILE A 142 9.50 21.55 10.09
N THR A 143 8.44 22.27 9.76
CA THR A 143 7.08 21.73 9.75
C THR A 143 6.86 20.66 8.68
N TYR A 144 7.62 20.72 7.58
CA TYR A 144 7.61 19.71 6.53
C TYR A 144 8.37 18.43 6.92
N TYR A 145 9.56 18.56 7.52
CA TYR A 145 10.39 17.40 7.86
C TYR A 145 9.96 16.68 9.14
N LEU A 146 9.22 17.34 10.04
CA LEU A 146 8.86 16.76 11.35
C LEU A 146 7.94 15.52 11.23
N PRO A 147 6.84 15.54 10.43
CA PRO A 147 6.06 14.33 10.18
C PRO A 147 6.89 13.23 9.49
N GLN A 148 7.73 13.59 8.51
CA GLN A 148 8.58 12.64 7.80
C GLN A 148 9.60 11.96 8.72
N ALA A 149 10.22 12.72 9.64
CA ALA A 149 11.12 12.20 10.66
C ALA A 149 10.40 11.23 11.61
N PHE A 150 9.18 11.58 12.03
CA PHE A 150 8.35 10.70 12.84
C PHE A 150 8.06 9.36 12.14
N PHE A 151 7.62 9.38 10.88
CA PHE A 151 7.40 8.14 10.11
C PHE A 151 8.68 7.34 9.92
N SER A 152 9.82 8.00 9.76
CA SER A 152 11.12 7.33 9.64
C SER A 152 11.48 6.59 10.94
N VAL A 153 11.32 7.22 12.10
CA VAL A 153 11.53 6.59 13.41
C VAL A 153 10.58 5.41 13.62
N LEU A 154 9.30 5.57 13.26
CA LEU A 154 8.29 4.51 13.35
C LEU A 154 8.66 3.32 12.47
N LEU A 155 9.09 3.56 11.23
CA LEU A 155 9.50 2.52 10.29
C LEU A 155 10.72 1.75 10.80
N ILE A 156 11.72 2.45 11.35
CA ILE A 156 12.91 1.85 11.96
C ILE A 156 12.48 0.97 13.15
N GLY A 157 11.65 1.49 14.05
CA GLY A 157 11.13 0.74 15.20
C GLY A 157 10.34 -0.51 14.80
N ALA A 158 9.51 -0.40 13.76
CA ALA A 158 8.78 -1.55 13.20
C ALA A 158 9.74 -2.59 12.62
N GLY A 159 10.77 -2.18 11.88
CA GLY A 159 11.81 -3.07 11.35
C GLY A 159 12.56 -3.81 12.46
N ILE A 160 12.96 -3.11 13.53
CA ILE A 160 13.60 -3.72 14.70
C ILE A 160 12.67 -4.74 15.37
N CYS A 161 11.39 -4.38 15.56
CA CYS A 161 10.40 -5.27 16.18
C CYS A 161 10.20 -6.57 15.36
N LEU A 162 10.15 -6.48 14.03
CA LEU A 162 10.04 -7.65 13.14
C LEU A 162 11.26 -8.57 13.25
N ILE A 163 12.46 -8.00 13.33
CA ILE A 163 13.70 -8.78 13.50
C ILE A 163 13.71 -9.49 14.85
N LEU A 164 13.30 -8.80 15.93
CA LEU A 164 13.29 -9.36 17.28
C LEU A 164 12.19 -10.40 17.49
N GLY A 165 11.01 -10.20 16.87
CA GLY A 165 9.92 -11.18 16.88
C GLY A 165 10.35 -12.52 16.28
N LYS A 166 11.02 -12.48 15.13
CA LYS A 166 11.53 -13.68 14.46
C LYS A 166 12.62 -14.40 15.28
N ARG A 167 13.43 -13.67 16.06
CA ARG A 167 14.41 -14.29 16.97
C ARG A 167 13.77 -15.00 18.17
N LYS A 168 12.63 -14.50 18.66
CA LYS A 168 11.91 -15.17 19.76
C LYS A 168 11.27 -16.48 19.30
N GLU A 169 10.64 -16.48 18.13
CA GLU A 169 10.07 -17.71 17.54
C GLU A 169 11.16 -18.77 17.29
N LEU A 170 12.31 -18.38 16.75
CA LEU A 170 13.44 -19.29 16.52
C LEU A 170 14.04 -19.88 17.81
N ASN A 171 14.10 -19.10 18.90
CA ASN A 171 14.64 -19.58 20.17
C ASN A 171 13.63 -20.45 20.94
N GLU A 172 12.33 -20.17 20.84
CA GLU A 172 11.28 -21.01 21.43
C GLU A 172 11.17 -22.39 20.73
N ASP A 173 11.49 -22.46 19.43
CA ASP A 173 11.58 -23.72 18.67
C ASP A 173 12.88 -24.53 18.95
N GLU A 174 13.96 -23.89 19.41
CA GLU A 174 15.22 -24.58 19.81
C GLU A 174 15.16 -25.16 21.25
N ASP A 175 14.31 -24.59 22.11
CA ASP A 175 14.14 -25.01 23.52
C ASP A 175 12.96 -26.00 23.73
N ALA A 176 12.27 -26.44 22.67
CA ALA A 176 11.13 -27.38 22.68
C ALA A 176 11.50 -28.80 22.18
#